data_AF-A0A8J6A121-F1
#
_entry.id   AF-A0A8J6A121-F1
#
_cell.length_a   1.000
_cell.length_b   1.000
_cell.length_c   1.000
_cell.angle_alpha   90.00
_cell.angle_beta   90.00
_cell.angle_gamma   90.00
#
_symmetry.space_group_name_H-M   'P 1'
#
loop_
_entity.id
_entity.type
_entity.pdbx_description
1 polymer ?
#
loop_
_entity_poly.entity_id
_entity_poly.type
_entity_poly.pdbx_seq_one_letter_code
_entity_poly.pdbx_strand_id
1 'polypeptide(L)'
;MSFLQALSVFLLFLSYVVVGSAEQCGRQAGGALCPGGLCCSQFGWCGSTADYCTVPGCQSQCSGSGPAPGPGGLTNMNDGACPASGFYTYDAFLAAARSFPAFATTGDQATRKREIAAFLAQTSHETTGGAGWAAPDVWWFQELQLRAVWKGIGVDLLNNPDLLSSDPTISFKSAFWFWMTPQSPKPSCHNVIIGAWSPSSSDRAAGRVPGYGVITNIINGGLECGKGWNAPVEDRIGFYKRYCDMLGISYGNNLDCYNQRPFGNGVSAEAASGCLAANNAKISLRTLLFWCVENTLIGSAEQCGRQAGGALCPGGLCCSQFGWCGSTANYCTVPGCQSQCSGSGPAPGPGGLTNLISRETFDRMLLHRNDGGCPARGFYTYDAFIAAARSFPAFATTGDQPTRKREIAAFLAQTSHETTGGAGWAAPDGHYAWGYCYNRELNPSPYCAWSPNYPCAPGKQYFGRGPMQLTWNYNYGQCGRSIGVDLLNNPDLLSSDPTISFKSAFWFWMTPQSPKPSCHDVVVGAWSPSGSDQAAGRVPGYGVITNIINGGLECGKGWDAKVEDRIGFYKRYCDMLGVGYGNNLDCYNQRPFGNGVLVDSM
;
A
#
# COMPACT_ATOMS: atom_id res chain seq x y z
N MET A 1 41.31 -16.14 31.06
CA MET A 1 40.55 -15.05 31.72
C MET A 1 40.65 -15.27 33.22
N SER A 2 41.16 -14.28 33.95
CA SER A 2 41.41 -14.40 35.39
C SER A 2 40.10 -14.37 36.18
N PHE A 3 40.10 -15.01 37.36
CA PHE A 3 38.94 -15.15 38.26
C PHE A 3 38.27 -13.80 38.64
N LEU A 4 39.01 -12.70 38.53
CA LEU A 4 38.53 -11.32 38.71
C LEU A 4 37.65 -10.81 37.55
N GLN A 5 37.81 -11.32 36.32
CA GLN A 5 36.93 -10.97 35.19
C GLN A 5 35.58 -11.70 35.25
N ALA A 6 35.54 -12.89 35.86
CA ALA A 6 34.29 -13.64 36.04
C ALA A 6 33.39 -13.01 37.11
N LEU A 7 33.97 -12.46 38.19
CA LEU A 7 33.21 -11.83 39.27
C LEU A 7 32.57 -10.48 38.85
N SER A 8 33.25 -9.70 38.01
CA SER A 8 32.72 -8.44 37.47
C SER A 8 31.59 -8.65 36.47
N VAL A 9 31.66 -9.71 35.65
CA VAL A 9 30.59 -10.08 34.71
C VAL A 9 29.37 -10.65 35.45
N PHE A 10 29.58 -11.36 36.57
CA PHE A 10 28.49 -11.90 37.39
C PHE A 10 27.76 -10.82 38.22
N LEU A 11 28.47 -9.80 38.71
CA LEU A 11 27.87 -8.66 39.40
C LEU A 11 27.18 -7.66 38.45
N LEU A 12 27.63 -7.56 37.19
CA LEU A 12 26.95 -6.80 36.13
C LEU A 12 25.71 -7.53 35.57
N PHE A 13 25.64 -8.86 35.68
CA PHE A 13 24.46 -9.65 35.30
C PHE A 13 23.36 -9.62 36.37
N LEU A 14 23.69 -9.37 37.64
CA LEU A 14 22.70 -9.21 38.71
C LEU A 14 22.09 -7.80 38.80
N SER A 15 22.63 -6.80 38.11
CA SER A 15 22.06 -5.45 38.05
C SER A 15 21.14 -5.18 36.85
N TYR A 16 20.95 -6.17 35.97
CA TYR A 16 20.04 -6.08 34.81
C TYR A 16 18.78 -6.96 34.93
N VAL A 17 18.51 -7.50 36.12
CA VAL A 17 17.24 -8.17 36.44
C VAL A 17 16.56 -7.37 37.54
N VAL A 18 15.83 -6.33 37.15
CA VAL A 18 14.48 -5.94 37.62
C VAL A 18 14.14 -4.63 36.87
N VAL A 19 13.54 -4.76 35.69
CA VAL A 19 12.45 -3.85 35.32
C VAL A 19 11.27 -4.78 35.06
N GLY A 20 10.65 -5.20 36.16
CA GLY A 20 9.28 -5.70 36.07
C GLY A 20 8.44 -4.56 35.48
N SER A 21 7.55 -4.90 34.55
CA SER A 21 6.59 -3.97 33.98
C SER A 21 5.89 -3.23 35.11
N ALA A 22 6.19 -1.94 35.30
CA ALA A 22 5.55 -1.16 36.34
C ALA A 22 4.05 -1.09 36.05
N GLU A 23 3.24 -1.44 37.04
CA GLU A 23 1.80 -1.33 36.99
C GLU A 23 1.40 0.14 36.71
N GLN A 24 0.37 0.34 35.89
CA GLN A 24 0.00 1.62 35.29
C GLN A 24 -0.96 2.46 36.14
N CYS A 25 -1.73 1.81 37.01
CA CYS A 25 -2.78 2.46 37.80
C CYS A 25 -3.04 1.72 39.13
N GLY A 26 -3.87 2.33 39.99
CA GLY A 26 -4.34 1.67 41.21
C GLY A 26 -3.28 1.59 42.30
N ARG A 27 -3.50 0.74 43.31
CA ARG A 27 -2.64 0.68 44.51
C ARG A 27 -1.19 0.31 44.19
N GLN A 28 -0.99 -0.46 43.12
CA GLN A 28 0.31 -0.89 42.62
C GLN A 28 1.11 0.28 42.02
N ALA A 29 0.42 1.32 41.51
CA ALA A 29 1.01 2.51 40.92
C ALA A 29 0.82 3.77 41.79
N GLY A 30 0.82 3.62 43.12
CA GLY A 30 0.67 4.75 44.05
C GLY A 30 -0.69 5.46 43.99
N GLY A 31 -1.73 4.80 43.48
CA GLY A 31 -3.06 5.36 43.28
C GLY A 31 -3.24 6.10 41.95
N ALA A 32 -2.31 5.96 41.00
CA ALA A 32 -2.42 6.58 39.69
C ALA A 32 -3.74 6.22 38.99
N LEU A 33 -4.35 7.22 38.34
CA LEU A 33 -5.54 7.05 37.50
C LEU A 33 -5.14 6.74 36.07
N CYS A 34 -6.01 6.01 35.38
CA CYS A 34 -5.81 5.69 34.00
C CYS A 34 -6.08 6.89 33.08
N PRO A 35 -5.19 7.15 32.10
CA PRO A 35 -5.40 8.20 31.11
C PRO A 35 -6.64 7.89 30.25
N GLY A 36 -7.28 8.95 29.73
CA GLY A 36 -8.41 8.81 28.82
C GLY A 36 -9.72 8.30 29.46
N GLY A 37 -9.83 8.30 30.79
CA GLY A 37 -11.06 7.86 31.47
C GLY A 37 -11.24 6.34 31.58
N LEU A 38 -10.21 5.56 31.24
CA LEU A 38 -10.22 4.09 31.30
C LEU A 38 -10.33 3.58 32.75
N CYS A 39 -10.83 2.37 32.93
CA CYS A 39 -10.94 1.73 34.23
C CYS A 39 -9.62 1.09 34.64
N CYS A 40 -9.32 1.12 35.95
CA CYS A 40 -8.17 0.44 36.51
C CYS A 40 -8.56 -0.93 37.04
N SER A 41 -7.99 -2.01 36.47
CA SER A 41 -8.22 -3.37 36.95
C SER A 41 -7.58 -3.63 38.31
N GLN A 42 -7.98 -4.71 38.99
CA GLN A 42 -7.42 -5.18 40.28
C GLN A 42 -5.91 -5.45 40.24
N PHE A 43 -5.36 -5.63 39.04
CA PHE A 43 -3.93 -5.89 38.82
C PHE A 43 -3.12 -4.63 38.47
N GLY A 44 -3.77 -3.46 38.45
CA GLY A 44 -3.09 -2.17 38.22
C GLY A 44 -2.89 -1.82 36.74
N TRP A 45 -3.80 -2.25 35.87
CA TRP A 45 -3.73 -1.99 34.42
C TRP A 45 -4.94 -1.19 33.93
N CYS A 46 -4.74 -0.36 32.92
CA CYS A 46 -5.77 0.50 32.35
C CYS A 46 -6.49 -0.16 31.17
N GLY A 47 -7.82 -0.16 31.18
CA GLY A 47 -8.62 -0.74 30.10
C GLY A 47 -10.11 -0.38 30.19
N SER A 48 -10.85 -0.68 29.13
CA SER A 48 -12.28 -0.33 29.00
C SER A 48 -13.23 -1.53 29.01
N THR A 49 -12.71 -2.74 29.21
CA THR A 49 -13.53 -3.98 29.20
C THR A 49 -14.06 -4.31 30.59
N ALA A 50 -14.98 -5.28 30.66
CA ALA A 50 -15.57 -5.72 31.91
C ALA A 50 -14.51 -6.13 32.96
N ASP A 51 -13.42 -6.78 32.55
CA ASP A 51 -12.33 -7.21 33.45
C ASP A 51 -11.62 -6.05 34.16
N TYR A 52 -11.72 -4.83 33.59
CA TYR A 52 -11.12 -3.61 34.12
C TYR A 52 -12.16 -2.75 34.85
N CYS A 53 -13.41 -2.78 34.38
CA CYS A 53 -14.47 -1.87 34.83
C CYS A 53 -15.47 -2.48 35.82
N THR A 54 -15.57 -3.81 35.93
CA THR A 54 -16.57 -4.46 36.80
C THR A 54 -16.09 -4.61 38.25
N VAL A 55 -16.98 -4.29 39.18
CA VAL A 55 -16.79 -4.51 40.63
C VAL A 55 -17.21 -5.96 40.95
N PRO A 56 -16.42 -6.75 41.71
CA PRO A 56 -15.41 -6.34 42.69
C PRO A 56 -13.94 -6.27 42.20
N GLY A 57 -13.68 -6.22 40.89
CA GLY A 57 -12.33 -6.25 40.31
C GLY A 57 -11.76 -4.90 39.86
N CYS A 58 -12.49 -3.80 39.98
CA CYS A 58 -12.03 -2.48 39.53
C CYS A 58 -11.57 -1.61 40.72
N GLN A 59 -10.39 -0.98 40.58
CA GLN A 59 -9.77 -0.14 41.61
C GLN A 59 -10.18 1.34 41.49
N SER A 60 -10.33 1.87 40.28
CA SER A 60 -10.71 3.28 40.02
C SER A 60 -11.31 3.44 38.62
N GLN A 61 -12.09 4.52 38.42
CA GLN A 61 -12.79 4.82 37.15
C GLN A 61 -13.83 3.74 36.74
N CYS A 62 -14.34 2.97 37.70
CA CYS A 62 -15.21 1.81 37.51
C CYS A 62 -16.63 2.11 36.99
N SER A 63 -17.03 3.38 37.02
CA SER A 63 -18.33 3.85 36.55
C SER A 63 -18.28 4.49 35.16
N GLY A 64 -17.12 4.42 34.48
CA GLY A 64 -16.97 4.85 33.09
C GLY A 64 -17.64 3.90 32.12
N SER A 65 -18.98 3.89 32.07
CA SER A 65 -19.72 3.26 30.98
C SER A 65 -19.45 4.05 29.70
N GLY A 66 -18.38 3.71 28.97
CA GLY A 66 -18.32 4.00 27.55
C GLY A 66 -19.58 3.46 26.88
N PRO A 67 -20.11 4.13 25.83
CA PRO A 67 -21.33 3.67 25.18
C PRO A 67 -21.15 2.21 24.78
N ALA A 68 -22.14 1.38 25.12
CA ALA A 68 -22.21 0.01 24.61
C ALA A 68 -22.02 0.06 23.09
N PRO A 69 -21.17 -0.80 22.49
CA PRO A 69 -21.10 -0.87 21.05
C PRO A 69 -22.48 -1.32 20.58
N GLY A 70 -23.24 -0.39 19.99
CA GLY A 70 -24.31 -0.76 19.08
C GLY A 70 -23.74 -1.58 17.93
N PRO A 71 -24.59 -2.16 17.08
CA PRO A 71 -24.18 -2.99 15.95
C PRO A 71 -23.50 -2.12 14.87
N GLY A 72 -22.29 -1.64 15.16
CA GLY A 72 -21.42 -0.92 14.26
C GLY A 72 -20.38 -1.89 13.73
N GLY A 73 -20.37 -2.08 12.41
CA GLY A 73 -19.29 -2.82 11.73
C GLY A 73 -17.93 -2.16 11.94
N LEU A 74 -16.90 -2.73 11.31
CA LEU A 74 -15.54 -2.19 11.29
C LEU A 74 -15.54 -0.74 10.77
N THR A 75 -15.64 0.25 11.65
CA THR A 75 -15.46 1.66 11.30
C THR A 75 -13.98 2.00 11.34
N ASN A 76 -13.50 2.78 10.37
CA ASN A 76 -12.13 3.32 10.34
C ASN A 76 -11.82 4.01 11.68
N MET A 77 -11.01 3.39 12.54
CA MET A 77 -10.49 4.05 13.74
C MET A 77 -9.27 4.86 13.32
N ASN A 78 -9.51 6.11 12.93
CA ASN A 78 -8.46 7.12 12.82
C ASN A 78 -8.32 7.78 14.18
N ASP A 79 -7.65 7.13 15.14
CA ASP A 79 -7.05 7.87 16.22
C ASP A 79 -5.80 8.58 15.67
N GLY A 80 -5.58 9.84 16.07
CA GLY A 80 -4.41 10.61 15.62
C GLY A 80 -3.09 10.12 16.23
N ALA A 81 -3.12 9.05 17.01
CA ALA A 81 -1.98 8.50 17.76
C ALA A 81 -1.33 7.29 17.05
N CYS A 82 -2.04 6.60 16.15
CA CYS A 82 -1.48 5.49 15.40
C CYS A 82 -0.69 5.97 14.17
N PRO A 83 0.60 5.60 13.99
CA PRO A 83 1.37 5.94 12.79
C PRO A 83 0.76 5.40 11.49
N ALA A 84 -0.02 4.32 11.57
CA ALA A 84 -0.72 3.72 10.44
C ALA A 84 -2.17 4.23 10.26
N SER A 85 -2.55 5.31 10.96
CA SER A 85 -3.88 5.91 10.86
C SER A 85 -4.23 6.26 9.40
N GLY A 86 -5.38 5.78 8.92
CA GLY A 86 -5.83 5.95 7.54
C GLY A 86 -5.13 5.08 6.48
N PHE A 87 -4.22 4.18 6.87
CA PHE A 87 -3.59 3.24 5.93
C PHE A 87 -4.49 2.03 5.66
N TYR A 88 -4.81 1.25 6.70
CA TYR A 88 -5.68 0.08 6.58
C TYR A 88 -7.14 0.52 6.48
N THR A 89 -7.74 0.31 5.30
CA THR A 89 -9.13 0.69 5.04
C THR A 89 -9.99 -0.54 4.73
N TYR A 90 -11.29 -0.41 4.99
CA TYR A 90 -12.27 -1.44 4.66
C TYR A 90 -12.29 -1.77 3.15
N ASP A 91 -12.18 -0.76 2.29
CA ASP A 91 -12.18 -0.95 0.84
C ASP A 91 -10.92 -1.67 0.35
N ALA A 92 -9.75 -1.35 0.90
CA ALA A 92 -8.51 -2.06 0.58
C ALA A 92 -8.60 -3.53 1.01
N PHE A 93 -9.17 -3.81 2.18
CA PHE A 93 -9.44 -5.16 2.64
C PHE A 93 -10.37 -5.92 1.67
N LEU A 94 -11.50 -5.31 1.28
CA LEU A 94 -12.43 -5.94 0.33
C LEU A 94 -11.81 -6.15 -1.05
N ALA A 95 -11.05 -5.17 -1.56
CA ALA A 95 -10.36 -5.26 -2.85
C ALA A 95 -9.34 -6.41 -2.86
N ALA A 96 -8.58 -6.56 -1.77
CA ALA A 96 -7.65 -7.66 -1.61
C ALA A 96 -8.36 -9.01 -1.47
N ALA A 97 -9.41 -9.10 -0.63
CA ALA A 97 -10.18 -10.33 -0.41
C ALA A 97 -10.79 -10.89 -1.71
N ARG A 98 -11.22 -10.03 -2.64
CA ARG A 98 -11.74 -10.44 -3.97
C ARG A 98 -10.72 -11.21 -4.81
N SER A 99 -9.42 -11.08 -4.53
CA SER A 99 -8.38 -11.85 -5.21
C SER A 99 -8.26 -13.29 -4.68
N PHE A 100 -8.94 -13.61 -3.56
CA PHE A 100 -8.89 -14.90 -2.87
C PHE A 100 -10.31 -15.43 -2.63
N PRO A 101 -11.01 -15.92 -3.68
CA PRO A 101 -12.45 -16.16 -3.63
C PRO A 101 -12.91 -17.21 -2.60
N ALA A 102 -12.01 -18.07 -2.10
CA ALA A 102 -12.30 -19.04 -1.06
C ALA A 102 -12.28 -18.46 0.38
N PHE A 103 -11.65 -17.30 0.58
CA PHE A 103 -11.57 -16.64 1.88
C PHE A 103 -12.96 -16.19 2.34
N ALA A 104 -13.37 -16.61 3.54
CA ALA A 104 -14.64 -16.27 4.17
C ALA A 104 -15.89 -16.58 3.31
N THR A 105 -15.77 -17.54 2.38
CA THR A 105 -16.87 -18.05 1.55
C THR A 105 -17.09 -19.56 1.73
N THR A 106 -16.17 -20.24 2.41
CA THR A 106 -16.22 -21.70 2.66
C THR A 106 -16.80 -22.02 4.04
N GLY A 107 -17.61 -23.09 4.13
CA GLY A 107 -18.24 -23.52 5.38
C GLY A 107 -19.53 -22.75 5.72
N ASP A 108 -20.05 -22.97 6.92
CA ASP A 108 -21.25 -22.28 7.41
C ASP A 108 -20.98 -20.81 7.79
N GLN A 109 -22.02 -20.05 8.13
CA GLN A 109 -21.87 -18.63 8.45
C GLN A 109 -20.95 -18.40 9.65
N ALA A 110 -21.00 -19.28 10.65
CA ALA A 110 -20.13 -19.22 11.82
C ALA A 110 -18.65 -19.43 11.44
N THR A 111 -18.37 -20.38 10.55
CA THR A 111 -17.03 -20.68 10.03
C THR A 111 -16.47 -19.51 9.23
N ARG A 112 -17.26 -18.93 8.32
CA ARG A 112 -16.86 -17.75 7.53
C ARG A 112 -16.53 -16.55 8.41
N LYS A 113 -17.36 -16.28 9.42
CA LYS A 113 -17.09 -15.23 10.42
C LYS A 113 -15.85 -15.53 11.27
N ARG A 114 -15.64 -16.80 11.63
CA ARG A 114 -14.49 -17.23 12.43
C ARG A 114 -13.19 -17.06 11.67
N GLU A 115 -13.20 -17.36 10.37
CA GLU A 115 -12.06 -17.08 9.49
C GLU A 115 -11.73 -15.58 9.45
N ILE A 116 -12.73 -14.70 9.30
CA ILE A 116 -12.52 -13.24 9.34
C ILE A 116 -11.92 -12.81 10.68
N ALA A 117 -12.48 -13.29 11.80
CA ALA A 117 -11.98 -12.97 13.14
C ALA A 117 -10.53 -13.45 13.34
N ALA A 118 -10.22 -14.68 12.93
CA ALA A 118 -8.89 -15.24 13.07
C ALA A 118 -7.85 -14.50 12.21
N PHE A 119 -8.19 -14.17 10.97
CA PHE A 119 -7.32 -13.40 10.08
C PHE A 119 -7.01 -12.00 10.64
N LEU A 120 -8.07 -11.27 11.05
CA LEU A 120 -7.90 -9.93 11.59
C LEU A 120 -7.16 -9.94 12.93
N ALA A 121 -7.36 -10.97 13.77
CA ALA A 121 -6.67 -11.08 15.05
C ALA A 121 -5.17 -11.25 14.89
N GLN A 122 -4.75 -12.14 13.98
CA GLN A 122 -3.33 -12.34 13.72
C GLN A 122 -2.68 -11.09 13.12
N THR A 123 -3.31 -10.48 12.11
CA THR A 123 -2.76 -9.26 11.49
C THR A 123 -2.77 -8.06 12.44
N SER A 124 -3.72 -7.97 13.37
CA SER A 124 -3.71 -6.95 14.43
C SER A 124 -2.48 -7.12 15.33
N HIS A 125 -2.20 -8.34 15.79
CA HIS A 125 -1.03 -8.62 16.61
C HIS A 125 0.30 -8.32 15.90
N GLU A 126 0.44 -8.73 14.63
CA GLU A 126 1.67 -8.44 13.85
C GLU A 126 1.89 -6.93 13.62
N THR A 127 0.86 -6.10 13.79
CA THR A 127 0.91 -4.66 13.52
C THR A 127 0.85 -3.79 14.77
N THR A 128 0.71 -4.37 15.97
CA THR A 128 0.75 -3.61 17.23
C THR A 128 2.17 -3.19 17.61
N GLY A 129 2.49 -1.91 17.42
CA GLY A 129 3.76 -1.29 17.81
C GLY A 129 3.84 -0.87 19.29
N GLY A 130 3.74 -1.82 20.23
CA GLY A 130 3.88 -1.51 21.65
C GLY A 130 5.22 -0.83 21.99
N ALA A 131 5.17 0.30 22.70
CA ALA A 131 6.34 1.04 23.17
C ALA A 131 7.27 0.13 24.01
N GLY A 132 8.38 -0.29 23.42
CA GLY A 132 9.36 -1.19 24.05
C GLY A 132 9.91 -2.27 23.13
N TRP A 133 9.22 -2.55 22.02
CA TRP A 133 9.70 -3.51 21.04
C TRP A 133 10.50 -2.77 19.97
N ALA A 134 11.82 -2.70 20.16
CA ALA A 134 12.70 -2.70 19.01
C ALA A 134 12.23 -3.86 18.14
N ALA A 135 11.77 -3.58 16.91
CA ALA A 135 11.46 -4.61 15.94
C ALA A 135 12.65 -5.57 15.95
N PRO A 136 12.49 -6.82 16.44
CA PRO A 136 13.54 -7.78 16.24
C PRO A 136 13.49 -8.01 14.74
N ASP A 137 14.42 -7.37 14.04
CA ASP A 137 15.28 -8.10 13.14
C ASP A 137 14.44 -9.03 12.24
N VAL A 138 13.86 -8.43 11.19
CA VAL A 138 13.03 -9.07 10.15
C VAL A 138 13.88 -10.01 9.29
N TRP A 139 14.54 -10.99 9.89
CA TRP A 139 15.52 -11.89 9.24
C TRP A 139 14.93 -13.20 8.73
N TRP A 140 13.60 -13.32 8.64
CA TRP A 140 12.96 -14.60 8.30
C TRP A 140 12.09 -14.59 7.04
N PHE A 141 11.90 -13.45 6.38
CA PHE A 141 11.45 -13.48 4.98
C PHE A 141 12.63 -13.88 4.10
N GLN A 142 12.85 -15.19 3.97
CA GLN A 142 13.79 -15.70 2.98
C GLN A 142 13.35 -15.22 1.60
N GLU A 143 14.31 -14.83 0.76
CA GLU A 143 14.09 -14.35 -0.62
C GLU A 143 13.13 -15.28 -1.41
N LEU A 144 13.14 -16.58 -1.13
CA LEU A 144 12.25 -17.59 -1.71
C LEU A 144 10.77 -17.46 -1.31
N GLN A 145 10.48 -17.06 -0.07
CA GLN A 145 9.11 -16.83 0.38
C GLN A 145 8.53 -15.58 -0.26
N LEU A 146 9.33 -14.52 -0.34
CA LEU A 146 8.92 -13.32 -1.04
C LEU A 146 8.69 -13.62 -2.54
N ARG A 147 9.57 -14.39 -3.21
CA ARG A 147 9.37 -14.91 -4.59
C ARG A 147 8.01 -15.59 -4.79
N ALA A 148 7.61 -16.42 -3.84
CA ALA A 148 6.34 -17.13 -3.90
C ALA A 148 5.15 -16.19 -3.68
N VAL A 149 5.24 -15.24 -2.74
CA VAL A 149 4.23 -14.19 -2.51
C VAL A 149 4.03 -13.40 -3.80
N TRP A 150 5.12 -12.93 -4.44
CA TRP A 150 5.07 -12.08 -5.63
C TRP A 150 4.35 -12.75 -6.80
N LYS A 151 4.72 -14.00 -7.11
CA LYS A 151 4.07 -14.79 -8.16
C LYS A 151 2.60 -15.03 -7.84
N GLY A 152 2.26 -15.19 -6.56
CA GLY A 152 0.90 -15.46 -6.11
C GLY A 152 -0.03 -14.26 -6.12
N ILE A 153 0.47 -13.04 -5.90
CA ILE A 153 -0.35 -11.82 -5.89
C ILE A 153 -0.24 -11.00 -7.19
N GLY A 154 0.68 -11.36 -8.09
CA GLY A 154 0.90 -10.68 -9.36
C GLY A 154 1.59 -9.32 -9.24
N VAL A 155 2.39 -9.12 -8.18
CA VAL A 155 3.12 -7.86 -7.91
C VAL A 155 4.58 -8.18 -7.61
N ASP A 156 5.52 -7.50 -8.26
CA ASP A 156 6.96 -7.65 -8.04
C ASP A 156 7.43 -6.82 -6.84
N LEU A 157 7.36 -7.40 -5.62
CA LEU A 157 7.85 -6.71 -4.43
C LEU A 157 9.36 -6.89 -4.19
N LEU A 158 10.14 -7.58 -5.04
CA LEU A 158 11.63 -7.53 -4.95
C LEU A 158 12.11 -6.13 -5.22
N ASN A 159 11.63 -5.64 -6.36
CA ASN A 159 12.08 -4.39 -6.92
C ASN A 159 11.24 -3.24 -6.36
N ASN A 160 10.11 -3.55 -5.70
CA ASN A 160 9.18 -2.57 -5.16
C ASN A 160 8.69 -2.95 -3.73
N PRO A 161 9.60 -3.17 -2.76
CA PRO A 161 9.22 -3.60 -1.40
C PRO A 161 8.35 -2.56 -0.68
N ASP A 162 8.52 -1.27 -1.00
CA ASP A 162 7.77 -0.16 -0.43
C ASP A 162 6.27 -0.22 -0.74
N LEU A 163 5.83 -1.03 -1.70
CA LEU A 163 4.40 -1.22 -1.97
C LEU A 163 3.67 -1.84 -0.78
N LEU A 164 4.34 -2.61 0.08
CA LEU A 164 3.74 -3.19 1.28
C LEU A 164 3.36 -2.13 2.33
N SER A 165 4.06 -0.99 2.34
CA SER A 165 3.86 0.13 3.28
C SER A 165 3.20 1.35 2.64
N SER A 166 3.05 1.38 1.31
CA SER A 166 2.45 2.50 0.57
C SER A 166 1.12 2.18 -0.12
N ASP A 167 0.84 0.91 -0.43
CA ASP A 167 -0.42 0.47 -1.04
C ASP A 167 -1.15 -0.52 -0.09
N PRO A 168 -2.24 -0.09 0.58
CA PRO A 168 -2.93 -0.92 1.55
C PRO A 168 -3.60 -2.15 0.93
N THR A 169 -3.95 -2.10 -0.37
CA THR A 169 -4.51 -3.27 -1.06
C THR A 169 -3.43 -4.32 -1.26
N ILE A 170 -2.23 -3.91 -1.66
CA ILE A 170 -1.08 -4.81 -1.81
C ILE A 170 -0.66 -5.37 -0.44
N SER A 171 -0.67 -4.54 0.60
CA SER A 171 -0.43 -4.95 1.98
C SER A 171 -1.40 -6.05 2.43
N PHE A 172 -2.71 -5.90 2.19
CA PHE A 172 -3.68 -6.95 2.48
C PHE A 172 -3.52 -8.18 1.59
N LYS A 173 -3.23 -8.01 0.28
CA LYS A 173 -3.03 -9.15 -0.64
C LYS A 173 -1.89 -10.06 -0.20
N SER A 174 -0.79 -9.51 0.34
CA SER A 174 0.31 -10.32 0.85
C SER A 174 -0.11 -11.14 2.07
N ALA A 175 -0.88 -10.54 3.00
CA ALA A 175 -1.44 -11.23 4.16
C ALA A 175 -2.43 -12.33 3.76
N PHE A 176 -3.34 -12.05 2.82
CA PHE A 176 -4.25 -13.06 2.27
C PHE A 176 -3.51 -14.20 1.59
N TRP A 177 -2.48 -13.90 0.80
CA TRP A 177 -1.68 -14.94 0.16
C TRP A 177 -1.07 -15.89 1.21
N PHE A 178 -0.48 -15.35 2.28
CA PHE A 178 0.07 -16.16 3.36
C PHE A 178 -1.01 -16.99 4.05
N TRP A 179 -2.16 -16.39 4.33
CA TRP A 179 -3.29 -17.05 4.98
C TRP A 179 -3.83 -18.24 4.18
N MET A 180 -3.93 -18.07 2.85
CA MET A 180 -4.56 -19.02 1.94
C MET A 180 -3.60 -20.10 1.44
N THR A 181 -2.29 -19.82 1.39
CA THR A 181 -1.32 -20.68 0.70
C THR A 181 -0.59 -21.60 1.69
N PRO A 182 -0.65 -22.94 1.52
CA PRO A 182 0.11 -23.86 2.36
C PRO A 182 1.62 -23.72 2.13
N GLN A 183 2.40 -23.80 3.20
CA GLN A 183 3.87 -23.67 3.20
C GLN A 183 4.49 -24.93 3.80
N SER A 184 4.65 -25.99 3.00
CA SER A 184 5.09 -27.31 3.49
C SER A 184 6.29 -27.20 4.46
N PRO A 185 6.22 -27.76 5.67
CA PRO A 185 5.21 -28.72 6.17
C PRO A 185 3.95 -28.08 6.79
N LYS A 186 3.81 -26.75 6.75
CA LYS A 186 2.68 -26.02 7.33
C LYS A 186 1.44 -26.09 6.41
N PRO A 187 0.25 -26.44 6.94
CA PRO A 187 -0.99 -26.24 6.19
C PRO A 187 -1.29 -24.74 6.04
N SER A 188 -2.26 -24.38 5.19
CA SER A 188 -2.75 -23.00 5.15
C SER A 188 -3.61 -22.71 6.38
N CYS A 189 -3.60 -21.45 6.83
CA CYS A 189 -4.45 -20.99 7.94
C CYS A 189 -5.94 -21.15 7.57
N HIS A 190 -6.27 -20.89 6.31
CA HIS A 190 -7.59 -21.16 5.74
C HIS A 190 -8.06 -22.59 6.00
N ASN A 191 -7.27 -23.59 5.58
CA ASN A 191 -7.66 -25.00 5.71
C ASN A 191 -7.82 -25.42 7.18
N VAL A 192 -7.04 -24.85 8.09
CA VAL A 192 -7.20 -25.09 9.53
C VAL A 192 -8.53 -24.52 10.02
N ILE A 193 -8.82 -23.25 9.77
CA ILE A 193 -9.97 -22.57 10.38
C ILE A 193 -11.31 -23.08 9.83
N ILE A 194 -11.33 -23.54 8.57
CA ILE A 194 -12.52 -24.17 7.96
C ILE A 194 -12.65 -25.66 8.28
N GLY A 195 -11.68 -26.25 8.99
CA GLY A 195 -11.67 -27.68 9.35
C GLY A 195 -11.30 -28.63 8.21
N ALA A 196 -10.73 -28.14 7.11
CA ALA A 196 -10.26 -28.97 6.00
C ALA A 196 -8.88 -29.61 6.27
N TRP A 197 -8.13 -29.11 7.24
CA TRP A 197 -6.87 -29.72 7.66
C TRP A 197 -7.11 -30.80 8.73
N SER A 198 -6.68 -32.03 8.43
CA SER A 198 -6.60 -33.12 9.40
C SER A 198 -5.15 -33.29 9.86
N PRO A 199 -4.86 -33.19 11.17
CA PRO A 199 -3.51 -33.42 11.69
C PRO A 199 -2.98 -34.81 11.30
N SER A 200 -1.73 -34.88 10.87
CA SER A 200 -1.03 -36.14 10.67
C SER A 200 -0.63 -36.78 12.01
N SER A 201 -0.07 -38.00 11.97
CA SER A 201 0.46 -38.62 13.19
C SER A 201 1.64 -37.85 13.78
N SER A 202 2.47 -37.20 12.95
CA SER A 202 3.55 -36.34 13.44
C SER A 202 3.02 -35.04 14.05
N ASP A 203 1.95 -34.46 13.49
CA ASP A 203 1.29 -33.28 14.07
C ASP A 203 0.69 -33.59 15.44
N ARG A 204 -0.01 -34.72 15.57
CA ARG A 204 -0.54 -35.20 16.85
C ARG A 204 0.58 -35.44 17.87
N ALA A 205 1.67 -36.09 17.45
CA ALA A 205 2.82 -36.29 18.33
C ALA A 205 3.46 -34.96 18.75
N ALA A 206 3.45 -33.96 17.87
CA ALA A 206 3.87 -32.59 18.15
C ALA A 206 2.88 -31.79 19.02
N GLY A 207 1.76 -32.39 19.46
CA GLY A 207 0.74 -31.71 20.26
C GLY A 207 -0.13 -30.74 19.46
N ARG A 208 -0.01 -30.71 18.13
CA ARG A 208 -0.78 -29.79 17.26
C ARG A 208 -2.19 -30.31 17.09
N VAL A 209 -3.15 -29.51 17.52
CA VAL A 209 -4.58 -29.83 17.50
C VAL A 209 -5.34 -28.76 16.69
N PRO A 210 -6.45 -29.11 16.02
CA PRO A 210 -7.26 -28.12 15.29
C PRO A 210 -7.76 -27.02 16.23
N GLY A 211 -7.60 -25.76 15.80
CA GLY A 211 -8.00 -24.58 16.58
C GLY A 211 -7.16 -23.36 16.24
N TYR A 212 -7.44 -22.24 16.91
CA TYR A 212 -6.71 -20.98 16.69
C TYR A 212 -5.22 -21.10 17.05
N GLY A 213 -4.87 -21.93 18.03
CA GLY A 213 -3.48 -22.14 18.45
C GLY A 213 -2.56 -22.68 17.35
N VAL A 214 -3.04 -23.61 16.51
CA VAL A 214 -2.20 -24.11 15.40
C VAL A 214 -2.02 -23.07 14.30
N ILE A 215 -2.93 -22.09 14.17
CA ILE A 215 -2.76 -20.93 13.27
C ILE A 215 -1.59 -20.06 13.77
N THR A 216 -1.52 -19.79 15.07
CA THR A 216 -0.36 -19.11 15.67
C THR A 216 0.93 -19.90 15.44
N ASN A 217 0.88 -21.23 15.55
CA ASN A 217 2.03 -22.10 15.27
C ASN A 217 2.48 -22.05 13.79
N ILE A 218 1.55 -21.92 12.84
CA ILE A 218 1.86 -21.73 11.42
C ILE A 218 2.60 -20.40 11.20
N ILE A 219 2.14 -19.33 11.82
CA ILE A 219 2.67 -17.97 11.65
C ILE A 219 4.02 -17.82 12.37
N ASN A 220 4.03 -17.86 13.70
CA ASN A 220 5.20 -17.57 14.53
C ASN A 220 5.59 -18.72 15.47
N GLY A 221 5.31 -19.98 15.08
CA GLY A 221 5.53 -21.15 15.93
C GLY A 221 6.93 -21.26 16.53
N GLY A 222 7.99 -21.02 15.76
CA GLY A 222 9.37 -21.07 16.25
C GLY A 222 9.69 -20.02 17.32
N LEU A 223 8.97 -18.90 17.31
CA LEU A 223 9.13 -17.81 18.26
C LEU A 223 8.23 -18.00 19.49
N GLU A 224 7.00 -18.45 19.31
CA GLU A 224 5.93 -18.32 20.31
C GLU A 224 5.43 -19.65 20.89
N CYS A 225 5.57 -20.77 20.17
CA CYS A 225 4.89 -22.02 20.52
C CYS A 225 5.83 -23.05 21.17
N GLY A 226 5.26 -23.94 21.99
CA GLY A 226 6.01 -24.98 22.70
C GLY A 226 6.82 -24.47 23.90
N LYS A 227 6.53 -23.25 24.39
CA LYS A 227 7.27 -22.57 25.46
C LYS A 227 6.41 -22.28 26.71
N GLY A 228 5.23 -22.90 26.82
CA GLY A 228 4.27 -22.56 27.86
C GLY A 228 3.62 -21.18 27.64
N TRP A 229 2.95 -20.68 28.67
CA TRP A 229 2.27 -19.38 28.65
C TRP A 229 3.22 -18.24 28.25
N ASN A 230 2.77 -17.35 27.37
CA ASN A 230 3.50 -16.14 27.02
C ASN A 230 2.56 -15.03 26.55
N ALA A 231 2.97 -13.78 26.80
CA ALA A 231 2.19 -12.59 26.51
C ALA A 231 1.85 -12.41 25.01
N PRO A 232 2.76 -12.68 24.04
CA PRO A 232 2.41 -12.59 22.63
C PRO A 232 1.24 -13.49 22.21
N VAL A 233 1.25 -14.76 22.66
CA VAL A 233 0.15 -15.69 22.38
C VAL A 233 -1.15 -15.23 23.05
N GLU A 234 -1.10 -14.70 24.27
CA GLU A 234 -2.31 -14.15 24.91
C GLU A 234 -2.88 -12.93 24.21
N ASP A 235 -2.02 -12.05 23.68
CA ASP A 235 -2.45 -10.88 22.93
C ASP A 235 -3.19 -11.30 21.63
N ARG A 236 -2.65 -12.27 20.90
CA ARG A 236 -3.34 -12.89 19.74
C ARG A 236 -4.70 -13.49 20.13
N ILE A 237 -4.78 -14.16 21.28
CA ILE A 237 -6.03 -14.75 21.79
C ILE A 237 -7.02 -13.64 22.17
N GLY A 238 -6.54 -12.55 22.78
CA GLY A 238 -7.34 -11.38 23.14
C GLY A 238 -8.01 -10.73 21.93
N PHE A 239 -7.24 -10.47 20.87
CA PHE A 239 -7.80 -9.97 19.60
C PHE A 239 -8.84 -10.94 19.02
N TYR A 240 -8.53 -12.23 18.99
CA TYR A 240 -9.43 -13.23 18.41
C TYR A 240 -10.75 -13.34 19.16
N LYS A 241 -10.72 -13.36 20.49
CA LYS A 241 -11.93 -13.34 21.32
C LYS A 241 -12.76 -12.08 21.05
N ARG A 242 -12.13 -10.91 21.06
CA ARG A 242 -12.80 -9.63 20.78
C ARG A 242 -13.49 -9.62 19.42
N TYR A 243 -12.83 -10.08 18.37
CA TYR A 243 -13.42 -10.09 17.02
C TYR A 243 -14.53 -11.13 16.86
N CYS A 244 -14.41 -12.28 17.52
CA CYS A 244 -15.50 -13.24 17.57
C CYS A 244 -16.74 -12.70 18.32
N ASP A 245 -16.54 -11.98 19.42
CA ASP A 245 -17.63 -11.32 20.17
C ASP A 245 -18.35 -10.30 19.30
N MET A 246 -17.60 -9.44 18.61
CA MET A 246 -18.16 -8.46 17.67
C MET A 246 -18.98 -9.11 16.56
N LEU A 247 -18.60 -10.32 16.12
CA LEU A 247 -19.28 -11.07 15.07
C LEU A 247 -20.40 -11.99 15.59
N GLY A 248 -20.56 -12.10 16.92
CA GLY A 248 -21.55 -12.95 17.58
C GLY A 248 -21.32 -14.44 17.33
N ILE A 249 -20.07 -14.92 17.42
CA ILE A 249 -19.70 -16.32 17.17
C ILE A 249 -18.83 -16.90 18.29
N SER A 250 -18.88 -18.22 18.48
CA SER A 250 -18.00 -18.92 19.42
C SER A 250 -16.56 -19.02 18.90
N TYR A 251 -15.61 -18.75 19.79
CA TYR A 251 -14.15 -18.83 19.56
C TYR A 251 -13.67 -20.24 19.20
N GLY A 252 -14.43 -21.28 19.60
CA GLY A 252 -13.98 -22.67 19.55
C GLY A 252 -13.00 -23.04 20.66
N ASN A 253 -12.39 -24.22 20.53
CA ASN A 253 -11.41 -24.76 21.49
C ASN A 253 -9.99 -24.59 20.97
N ASN A 254 -8.99 -24.90 21.82
CA ASN A 254 -7.56 -24.93 21.49
C ASN A 254 -7.05 -23.57 20.96
N LEU A 255 -7.18 -22.53 21.79
CA LEU A 255 -6.82 -21.17 21.42
C LEU A 255 -5.31 -20.88 21.48
N ASP A 256 -4.59 -21.60 22.32
CA ASP A 256 -3.15 -21.42 22.53
C ASP A 256 -2.30 -22.47 21.80
N CYS A 257 -1.01 -22.18 21.70
CA CYS A 257 0.00 -23.09 21.17
C CYS A 257 1.08 -23.46 22.21
N TYR A 258 0.79 -23.34 23.50
CA TYR A 258 1.78 -23.46 24.58
C TYR A 258 2.51 -24.79 24.58
N ASN A 259 1.76 -25.86 24.28
CA ASN A 259 2.25 -27.23 24.27
C ASN A 259 2.42 -27.79 22.85
N GLN A 260 2.33 -26.94 21.82
CA GLN A 260 2.46 -27.36 20.43
C GLN A 260 3.89 -27.16 19.94
N ARG A 261 4.57 -28.25 19.56
CA ARG A 261 5.91 -28.15 18.97
C ARG A 261 5.85 -27.44 17.60
N PRO A 262 6.79 -26.53 17.28
CA PRO A 262 6.77 -25.79 16.02
C PRO A 262 6.79 -26.68 14.78
N PHE A 263 6.17 -26.22 13.68
CA PHE A 263 6.40 -26.81 12.36
C PHE A 263 7.86 -26.67 11.96
N GLY A 264 8.49 -27.72 11.41
CA GLY A 264 9.87 -27.68 10.91
C GLY A 264 10.98 -28.05 11.91
N ASN A 265 10.71 -28.11 13.22
CA ASN A 265 11.69 -28.54 14.24
C ASN A 265 11.85 -30.08 14.33
N GLY A 266 11.75 -30.77 13.18
CA GLY A 266 11.86 -32.22 13.04
C GLY A 266 13.23 -32.72 12.64
N VAL A 267 14.30 -31.96 12.89
CA VAL A 267 15.66 -32.51 12.96
C VAL A 267 16.00 -32.68 14.42
N SER A 268 16.28 -33.92 14.82
CA SER A 268 16.84 -34.26 16.12
C SER A 268 18.07 -33.39 16.40
N ALA A 269 18.38 -33.21 17.68
CA ALA A 269 19.55 -32.51 18.19
C ALA A 269 20.91 -33.19 17.82
N GLU A 270 21.00 -33.84 16.66
CA GLU A 270 22.17 -34.55 16.13
C GLU A 270 22.74 -33.88 14.86
N ALA A 271 22.06 -32.90 14.27
CA ALA A 271 22.61 -32.13 13.14
C ALA A 271 23.54 -30.96 13.56
N ALA A 272 23.64 -30.66 14.86
CA ALA A 272 24.55 -29.64 15.40
C ALA A 272 25.94 -30.18 15.79
N SER A 273 26.28 -31.42 15.42
CA SER A 273 27.60 -32.02 15.70
C SER A 273 28.24 -32.74 14.50
N GLY A 274 27.81 -32.41 13.28
CA GLY A 274 28.31 -33.03 12.04
C GLY A 274 29.50 -32.35 11.36
N CYS A 275 30.15 -31.36 11.99
CA CYS A 275 31.34 -30.69 11.42
C CYS A 275 32.69 -31.22 11.96
N LEU A 276 32.68 -32.36 12.68
CA LEU A 276 33.90 -33.01 13.20
C LEU A 276 33.84 -34.54 13.08
N ALA A 277 33.48 -35.11 11.93
CA ALA A 277 33.82 -36.50 11.60
C ALA A 277 33.51 -36.85 10.14
N ALA A 278 34.44 -36.57 9.23
CA ALA A 278 34.54 -37.31 7.97
C ALA A 278 36.01 -37.32 7.52
N ASN A 279 36.81 -38.15 8.18
CA ASN A 279 38.05 -38.64 7.58
C ASN A 279 37.69 -39.61 6.44
N ASN A 280 38.41 -39.45 5.33
CA ASN A 280 38.58 -40.41 4.24
C ASN A 280 37.43 -40.59 3.23
N ALA A 281 37.29 -39.63 2.31
CA ALA A 281 37.06 -39.93 0.89
C ALA A 281 37.60 -38.80 0.01
N LYS A 282 38.48 -39.15 -0.94
CA LYS A 282 39.15 -38.24 -1.87
C LYS A 282 38.13 -37.55 -2.78
N ILE A 283 37.77 -36.29 -2.47
CA ILE A 283 37.07 -35.41 -3.40
C ILE A 283 38.06 -34.34 -3.85
N SER A 284 38.22 -34.23 -5.17
CA SER A 284 39.23 -33.43 -5.85
C SER A 284 39.13 -31.93 -5.51
N LEU A 285 40.28 -31.33 -5.22
CA LEU A 285 40.51 -29.93 -4.82
C LEU A 285 40.00 -28.89 -5.86
N ARG A 286 39.55 -29.32 -7.04
CA ARG A 286 38.94 -28.43 -8.06
C ARG A 286 37.46 -28.13 -7.83
N THR A 287 36.78 -28.87 -6.96
CA THR A 287 35.34 -28.63 -6.67
C THR A 287 35.11 -27.71 -5.46
N LEU A 288 36.17 -27.38 -4.71
CA LEU A 288 36.13 -26.53 -3.51
C LEU A 288 36.51 -25.07 -3.76
N LEU A 289 36.99 -24.72 -4.95
CA LEU A 289 37.36 -23.34 -5.31
C LEU A 289 36.24 -22.55 -6.01
N PHE A 290 35.11 -23.19 -6.35
CA PHE A 290 33.94 -22.53 -6.95
C PHE A 290 32.83 -22.17 -5.96
N TRP A 291 33.02 -22.43 -4.66
CA TRP A 291 32.00 -22.19 -3.64
C TRP A 291 32.46 -21.33 -2.44
N CYS A 292 33.65 -20.75 -2.51
CA CYS A 292 34.21 -19.89 -1.45
C CYS A 292 34.63 -18.48 -1.92
N VAL A 293 34.23 -18.02 -3.12
CA VAL A 293 34.63 -16.69 -3.66
C VAL A 293 33.44 -15.75 -3.95
N GLU A 294 32.21 -16.08 -3.57
CA GLU A 294 31.06 -15.15 -3.69
C GLU A 294 30.42 -14.70 -2.36
N ASN A 295 31.05 -14.97 -1.21
CA ASN A 295 30.54 -14.50 0.09
C ASN A 295 31.50 -13.56 0.83
N THR A 296 32.22 -12.72 0.08
CA THR A 296 32.93 -11.58 0.67
C THR A 296 32.83 -10.41 -0.30
N LEU A 297 32.15 -9.34 0.16
CA LEU A 297 31.89 -8.04 -0.51
C LEU A 297 30.53 -7.91 -1.22
N ILE A 298 29.43 -7.81 -0.45
CA ILE A 298 28.53 -6.64 -0.48
C ILE A 298 28.01 -6.45 0.95
N GLY A 299 28.86 -5.91 1.83
CA GLY A 299 28.35 -5.15 2.97
C GLY A 299 27.67 -3.92 2.37
N SER A 300 26.43 -3.65 2.78
CA SER A 300 25.72 -2.44 2.35
C SER A 300 26.53 -1.22 2.74
N ALA A 301 27.29 -0.64 1.80
CA ALA A 301 27.98 0.61 2.04
C ALA A 301 26.91 1.70 2.19
N GLU A 302 27.00 2.44 3.30
CA GLU A 302 26.18 3.62 3.55
C GLU A 302 26.31 4.60 2.36
N GLN A 303 25.21 5.22 1.97
CA GLN A 303 25.07 5.99 0.73
C GLN A 303 25.54 7.45 0.85
N CYS A 304 25.52 8.02 2.06
CA CYS A 304 25.80 9.43 2.29
C CYS A 304 26.37 9.70 3.70
N GLY A 305 26.81 10.92 3.94
CA GLY A 305 27.22 11.36 5.29
C GLY A 305 28.59 10.81 5.71
N ARG A 306 28.90 10.88 7.00
CA ARG A 306 30.24 10.57 7.53
C ARG A 306 30.66 9.11 7.30
N GLN A 307 29.70 8.21 7.20
CA GLN A 307 29.91 6.79 6.91
C GLN A 307 30.32 6.56 5.43
N ALA A 308 29.96 7.48 4.55
CA ALA A 308 30.23 7.42 3.10
C ALA A 308 31.22 8.51 2.64
N GLY A 309 32.18 8.88 3.48
CA GLY A 309 33.21 9.89 3.15
C GLY A 309 32.65 11.30 2.91
N GLY A 310 31.48 11.61 3.45
CA GLY A 310 30.81 12.90 3.27
C GLY A 310 29.98 13.02 1.99
N ALA A 311 29.71 11.89 1.30
CA ALA A 311 28.89 11.89 0.09
C ALA A 311 27.50 12.53 0.33
N LEU A 312 27.05 13.32 -0.66
CA LEU A 312 25.71 13.90 -0.68
C LEU A 312 24.74 12.96 -1.38
N CYS A 313 23.46 13.04 -1.03
CA CYS A 313 22.44 12.25 -1.67
C CYS A 313 22.05 12.80 -3.04
N PRO A 314 21.86 11.94 -4.06
CA PRO A 314 21.31 12.33 -5.35
C PRO A 314 19.92 12.98 -5.21
N GLY A 315 19.58 13.90 -6.11
CA GLY A 315 18.25 14.51 -6.16
C GLY A 315 17.91 15.44 -4.99
N GLY A 316 18.90 15.89 -4.22
CA GLY A 316 18.68 16.83 -3.10
C GLY A 316 18.05 16.20 -1.85
N LEU A 317 18.00 14.86 -1.78
CA LEU A 317 17.44 14.12 -0.64
C LEU A 317 18.25 14.34 0.64
N CYS A 318 17.61 14.23 1.80
CA CYS A 318 18.29 14.37 3.08
C CYS A 318 19.13 13.13 3.40
N CYS A 319 20.29 13.34 3.99
CA CYS A 319 21.11 12.26 4.51
C CYS A 319 20.80 12.02 5.99
N SER A 320 20.27 10.85 6.34
CA SER A 320 19.93 10.49 7.73
C SER A 320 21.18 10.32 8.61
N GLN A 321 21.00 10.24 9.94
CA GLN A 321 22.08 9.97 10.91
C GLN A 321 22.82 8.64 10.67
N PHE A 322 22.19 7.74 9.93
CA PHE A 322 22.70 6.40 9.62
C PHE A 322 23.40 6.34 8.26
N GLY A 323 23.48 7.44 7.51
CA GLY A 323 24.19 7.51 6.24
C GLY A 323 23.36 7.03 5.05
N TRP A 324 22.05 7.25 5.09
CA TRP A 324 21.11 6.85 4.03
C TRP A 324 20.35 8.03 3.47
N CYS A 325 20.01 7.98 2.19
CA CYS A 325 19.31 9.03 1.46
C CYS A 325 17.79 8.86 1.51
N GLY A 326 17.05 9.93 1.80
CA GLY A 326 15.58 9.90 1.81
C GLY A 326 14.95 11.27 2.08
N SER A 327 13.64 11.35 1.94
CA SER A 327 12.87 12.61 2.01
C SER A 327 11.91 12.70 3.20
N THR A 328 11.84 11.67 4.05
CA THR A 328 10.93 11.65 5.20
C THR A 328 11.58 12.29 6.43
N ALA A 329 10.79 12.52 7.49
CA ALA A 329 11.28 13.07 8.75
C ALA A 329 12.48 12.30 9.31
N ASN A 330 12.51 10.97 9.16
CA ASN A 330 13.63 10.15 9.66
C ASN A 330 14.97 10.45 8.99
N TYR A 331 14.95 11.10 7.81
CA TYR A 331 16.12 11.48 7.04
C TYR A 331 16.42 12.97 7.17
N CYS A 332 15.38 13.82 7.24
CA CYS A 332 15.49 15.27 7.15
C CYS A 332 15.48 16.01 8.48
N THR A 333 14.99 15.40 9.57
CA THR A 333 14.81 16.13 10.84
C THR A 333 16.13 16.26 11.61
N VAL A 334 16.35 17.42 12.21
CA VAL A 334 17.45 17.71 13.15
C VAL A 334 16.93 17.59 14.59
N PRO A 335 17.69 17.00 15.54
CA PRO A 335 19.06 16.49 15.40
C PRO A 335 19.07 15.05 14.84
N GLY A 336 19.73 14.83 13.70
CA GLY A 336 19.81 13.51 13.07
C GLY A 336 20.22 13.57 11.61
N CYS A 337 19.72 14.53 10.84
CA CYS A 337 20.17 14.72 9.47
C CYS A 337 21.65 15.19 9.40
N GLN A 338 22.44 14.54 8.55
CA GLN A 338 23.87 14.82 8.35
C GLN A 338 24.15 15.83 7.23
N SER A 339 23.36 15.85 6.15
CA SER A 339 23.52 16.76 5.01
C SER A 339 22.22 16.91 4.21
N GLN A 340 22.08 18.03 3.48
CA GLN A 340 20.88 18.36 2.69
C GLN A 340 19.57 18.47 3.50
N CYS A 341 19.69 18.80 4.79
CA CYS A 341 18.59 18.83 5.77
C CYS A 341 17.58 19.96 5.58
N SER A 342 17.92 20.95 4.74
CA SER A 342 17.13 22.15 4.47
C SER A 342 16.54 22.20 3.04
N GLY A 343 16.63 21.09 2.29
CA GLY A 343 16.11 20.99 0.93
C GLY A 343 14.58 20.84 0.86
N SER A 344 13.88 21.98 0.82
CA SER A 344 12.48 22.18 0.42
C SER A 344 11.37 21.44 1.19
N GLY A 345 10.92 22.06 2.29
CA GLY A 345 9.54 22.00 2.80
C GLY A 345 9.14 20.73 3.57
N PRO A 346 8.33 20.85 4.65
CA PRO A 346 7.80 19.66 5.30
C PRO A 346 6.89 18.91 4.32
N ALA A 347 7.21 17.63 4.07
CA ALA A 347 6.24 16.71 3.49
C ALA A 347 4.96 16.77 4.35
N PRO A 348 3.77 17.06 3.76
CA PRO A 348 2.55 16.97 4.54
C PRO A 348 2.37 15.51 4.93
N GLY A 349 1.95 15.29 6.17
CA GLY A 349 1.53 13.97 6.65
C GLY A 349 0.38 13.38 5.81
N PRO A 350 -0.26 12.30 6.27
CA PRO A 350 -1.23 11.49 5.51
C PRO A 350 -2.49 12.22 4.94
N GLY A 351 -2.56 13.55 5.02
CA GLY A 351 -3.59 14.42 4.45
C GLY A 351 -3.22 15.20 3.17
N GLY A 352 -2.07 15.00 2.52
CA GLY A 352 -1.59 15.88 1.43
C GLY A 352 -2.59 16.16 0.28
N LEU A 353 -3.07 15.10 -0.40
CA LEU A 353 -4.06 15.20 -1.49
C LEU A 353 -5.50 15.31 -0.96
N THR A 354 -5.82 14.59 0.10
CA THR A 354 -7.18 14.56 0.70
C THR A 354 -7.56 15.90 1.34
N ASN A 355 -6.59 16.74 1.72
CA ASN A 355 -6.83 18.11 2.15
C ASN A 355 -7.07 19.09 1.00
N LEU A 356 -6.65 18.75 -0.23
CA LEU A 356 -6.87 19.60 -1.42
C LEU A 356 -8.21 19.31 -2.10
N ILE A 357 -8.59 18.05 -2.14
CA ILE A 357 -9.84 17.56 -2.71
C ILE A 357 -10.45 16.56 -1.75
N SER A 358 -11.53 16.99 -1.08
CA SER A 358 -12.30 16.10 -0.21
C SER A 358 -13.12 15.11 -1.03
N ARG A 359 -13.59 14.04 -0.41
CA ARG A 359 -14.57 13.12 -1.03
C ARG A 359 -15.80 13.87 -1.53
N GLU A 360 -16.35 14.76 -0.70
CA GLU A 360 -17.53 15.55 -1.08
C GLU A 360 -17.25 16.42 -2.31
N THR A 361 -16.10 17.07 -2.37
CA THR A 361 -15.69 17.87 -3.53
C THR A 361 -15.56 17.01 -4.79
N PHE A 362 -14.89 15.85 -4.68
CA PHE A 362 -14.76 14.90 -5.79
C PHE A 362 -16.12 14.39 -6.26
N ASP A 363 -17.01 14.03 -5.33
CA ASP A 363 -18.35 13.55 -5.64
C ASP A 363 -19.21 14.63 -6.32
N ARG A 364 -19.10 15.89 -5.89
CA ARG A 364 -19.77 17.03 -6.54
C ARG A 364 -19.18 17.37 -7.91
N MET A 365 -17.87 17.18 -8.11
CA MET A 365 -17.24 17.37 -9.42
C MET A 365 -17.80 16.34 -10.38
N LEU A 366 -17.82 15.08 -9.98
CA LEU A 366 -18.27 13.97 -10.82
C LEU A 366 -19.72 13.56 -10.47
N LEU A 367 -20.61 14.54 -10.44
CA LEU A 367 -21.95 14.47 -9.86
C LEU A 367 -22.80 13.32 -10.41
N HIS A 368 -22.87 13.20 -11.75
CA HIS A 368 -23.76 12.24 -12.42
C HIS A 368 -23.09 10.92 -12.82
N ARG A 369 -21.82 10.68 -12.44
CA ARG A 369 -21.10 9.47 -12.88
C ARG A 369 -21.76 8.16 -12.47
N ASN A 370 -22.59 8.19 -11.43
CA ASN A 370 -23.30 7.04 -10.87
C ASN A 370 -24.78 6.96 -11.27
N ASP A 371 -25.24 7.89 -12.11
CA ASP A 371 -26.62 7.90 -12.57
C ASP A 371 -26.93 6.67 -13.43
N GLY A 372 -28.21 6.29 -13.48
CA GLY A 372 -28.66 5.09 -14.19
C GLY A 372 -28.31 5.06 -15.68
N GLY A 373 -28.09 6.22 -16.29
CA GLY A 373 -27.68 6.35 -17.69
C GLY A 373 -26.19 6.14 -17.96
N CYS A 374 -25.35 6.04 -16.93
CA CYS A 374 -23.90 5.89 -17.07
C CYS A 374 -23.47 4.42 -17.03
N PRO A 375 -22.88 3.86 -18.10
CA PRO A 375 -22.43 2.48 -18.08
C PRO A 375 -21.34 2.18 -17.04
N ALA A 376 -20.53 3.19 -16.66
CA ALA A 376 -19.50 3.06 -15.64
C ALA A 376 -20.01 3.33 -14.20
N ARG A 377 -21.33 3.42 -13.97
CA ARG A 377 -21.90 3.67 -12.64
C ARG A 377 -21.33 2.72 -11.57
N GLY A 378 -20.93 3.28 -10.44
CA GLY A 378 -20.33 2.53 -9.32
C GLY A 378 -18.87 2.11 -9.52
N PHE A 379 -18.27 2.37 -10.69
CA PHE A 379 -16.87 1.99 -10.96
C PHE A 379 -15.88 3.00 -10.36
N TYR A 380 -16.03 4.29 -10.67
CA TYR A 380 -15.09 5.32 -10.27
C TYR A 380 -15.34 5.82 -8.84
N THR A 381 -14.52 5.37 -7.90
CA THR A 381 -14.59 5.76 -6.49
C THR A 381 -13.49 6.74 -6.11
N TYR A 382 -13.78 7.59 -5.13
CA TYR A 382 -12.78 8.48 -4.53
C TYR A 382 -11.62 7.69 -3.91
N ASP A 383 -11.90 6.54 -3.28
CA ASP A 383 -10.86 5.69 -2.69
C ASP A 383 -9.89 5.13 -3.73
N ALA A 384 -10.40 4.72 -4.90
CA ALA A 384 -9.56 4.28 -6.01
C ALA A 384 -8.70 5.44 -6.58
N PHE A 385 -9.26 6.64 -6.68
CA PHE A 385 -8.53 7.84 -7.08
C PHE A 385 -7.38 8.15 -6.11
N ILE A 386 -7.64 8.19 -4.80
CA ILE A 386 -6.62 8.45 -3.78
C ILE A 386 -5.58 7.33 -3.73
N ALA A 387 -6.00 6.06 -3.80
CA ALA A 387 -5.09 4.91 -3.80
C ALA A 387 -4.17 4.92 -5.02
N ALA A 388 -4.69 5.27 -6.21
CA ALA A 388 -3.88 5.37 -7.41
C ALA A 388 -2.91 6.57 -7.35
N ALA A 389 -3.37 7.73 -6.87
CA ALA A 389 -2.53 8.93 -6.75
C ALA A 389 -1.31 8.72 -5.84
N ARG A 390 -1.43 7.86 -4.82
CA ARG A 390 -0.29 7.50 -3.93
C ARG A 390 0.88 6.84 -4.68
N SER A 391 0.64 6.22 -5.84
CA SER A 391 1.70 5.69 -6.70
C SER A 391 2.41 6.75 -7.54
N PHE A 392 1.94 8.01 -7.50
CA PHE A 392 2.49 9.14 -8.26
C PHE A 392 2.70 10.33 -7.31
N PRO A 393 3.69 10.26 -6.40
CA PRO A 393 3.79 11.15 -5.25
C PRO A 393 4.00 12.64 -5.59
N ALA A 394 4.39 12.98 -6.82
CA ALA A 394 4.51 14.36 -7.30
C ALA A 394 3.16 14.97 -7.73
N PHE A 395 2.15 14.16 -8.04
CA PHE A 395 0.84 14.65 -8.45
C PHE A 395 0.17 15.44 -7.32
N ALA A 396 -0.18 16.70 -7.60
CA ALA A 396 -0.81 17.64 -6.67
C ALA A 396 -0.04 17.86 -5.36
N THR A 397 1.28 17.62 -5.37
CA THR A 397 2.21 17.94 -4.27
C THR A 397 3.30 18.91 -4.70
N THR A 398 3.48 19.14 -6.00
CA THR A 398 4.43 20.11 -6.56
C THR A 398 3.84 21.51 -6.65
N GLY A 399 4.61 22.52 -6.22
CA GLY A 399 4.21 23.94 -6.29
C GLY A 399 3.34 24.41 -5.11
N ASP A 400 2.82 25.64 -5.23
CA ASP A 400 1.95 26.24 -4.23
C ASP A 400 0.55 25.61 -4.20
N GLN A 401 -0.25 25.89 -3.16
CA GLN A 401 -1.58 25.29 -3.01
C GLN A 401 -2.50 25.59 -4.21
N PRO A 402 -2.56 26.81 -4.76
CA PRO A 402 -3.30 27.08 -6.00
C PRO A 402 -2.86 26.23 -7.19
N THR A 403 -1.55 26.02 -7.38
CA THR A 403 -1.02 25.17 -8.46
C THR A 403 -1.41 23.72 -8.29
N ARG A 404 -1.30 23.19 -7.07
CA ARG A 404 -1.71 21.82 -6.75
C ARG A 404 -3.21 21.59 -7.00
N LYS A 405 -4.06 22.55 -6.60
CA LYS A 405 -5.50 22.53 -6.91
C LYS A 405 -5.78 22.63 -8.41
N ARG A 406 -5.02 23.47 -9.12
CA ARG A 406 -5.14 23.63 -10.57
C ARG A 406 -4.75 22.36 -11.32
N GLU A 407 -3.75 21.63 -10.84
CA GLU A 407 -3.40 20.30 -11.37
C GLU A 407 -4.53 19.30 -11.20
N ILE A 408 -5.15 19.23 -10.02
CA ILE A 408 -6.32 18.38 -9.77
C ILE A 408 -7.46 18.74 -10.74
N ALA A 409 -7.79 20.04 -10.86
CA ALA A 409 -8.83 20.50 -11.79
C ALA A 409 -8.51 20.13 -13.24
N ALA A 410 -7.26 20.35 -13.69
CA ALA A 410 -6.85 20.06 -15.05
C ALA A 410 -6.90 18.56 -15.36
N PHE A 411 -6.40 17.71 -14.46
CA PHE A 411 -6.43 16.27 -14.60
C PHE A 411 -7.87 15.74 -14.67
N LEU A 412 -8.72 16.13 -13.71
CA LEU A 412 -10.11 15.69 -13.66
C LEU A 412 -10.89 16.21 -14.86
N ALA A 413 -10.60 17.41 -15.37
CA ALA A 413 -11.28 17.99 -16.51
C ALA A 413 -10.97 17.26 -17.82
N GLN A 414 -9.70 17.01 -18.09
CA GLN A 414 -9.29 16.26 -19.27
C GLN A 414 -9.90 14.87 -19.27
N THR A 415 -9.81 14.17 -18.15
CA THR A 415 -10.37 12.82 -18.01
C THR A 415 -11.90 12.81 -18.01
N SER A 416 -12.55 13.88 -17.54
CA SER A 416 -14.02 14.04 -17.65
C SER A 416 -14.46 14.18 -19.11
N HIS A 417 -13.73 14.93 -19.92
CA HIS A 417 -13.99 15.02 -21.36
C HIS A 417 -13.89 13.64 -22.03
N GLU A 418 -12.82 12.89 -21.77
CA GLU A 418 -12.60 11.56 -22.34
C GLU A 418 -13.72 10.55 -22.00
N THR A 419 -14.49 10.83 -20.94
CA THR A 419 -15.48 9.90 -20.38
C THR A 419 -16.87 10.52 -20.23
N THR A 420 -17.12 11.67 -20.89
CA THR A 420 -18.35 12.44 -20.70
C THR A 420 -19.58 11.69 -21.22
N GLY A 421 -20.67 11.76 -20.46
CA GLY A 421 -22.00 11.29 -20.85
C GLY A 421 -23.01 12.41 -21.05
N GLY A 422 -22.58 13.67 -21.03
CA GLY A 422 -23.50 14.80 -21.10
C GLY A 422 -24.18 14.89 -22.46
N ALA A 423 -25.51 14.82 -22.50
CA ALA A 423 -26.31 15.00 -23.72
C ALA A 423 -26.45 16.50 -24.12
N GLY A 424 -25.32 17.19 -24.26
CA GLY A 424 -25.27 18.63 -24.53
C GLY A 424 -25.82 19.50 -23.39
N TRP A 425 -26.24 20.73 -23.70
CA TRP A 425 -26.66 21.75 -22.72
C TRP A 425 -27.94 21.43 -21.94
N ALA A 426 -28.72 20.44 -22.39
CA ALA A 426 -29.96 20.01 -21.72
C ALA A 426 -29.72 18.99 -20.60
N ALA A 427 -28.48 18.56 -20.38
CA ALA A 427 -28.15 17.63 -19.32
C ALA A 427 -28.43 18.26 -17.93
N PRO A 428 -29.02 17.51 -16.98
CA PRO A 428 -29.17 17.96 -15.58
C PRO A 428 -27.86 18.52 -15.02
N ASP A 429 -27.95 19.61 -14.26
CA ASP A 429 -26.81 20.32 -13.66
C ASP A 429 -25.72 20.79 -14.65
N GLY A 430 -26.05 20.80 -15.95
CA GLY A 430 -25.20 21.22 -17.04
C GLY A 430 -24.26 20.13 -17.55
N HIS A 431 -23.84 20.25 -18.81
CA HIS A 431 -22.99 19.29 -19.51
C HIS A 431 -21.74 18.88 -18.71
N TYR A 432 -21.10 19.84 -18.03
CA TYR A 432 -19.85 19.66 -17.30
C TYR A 432 -19.99 18.94 -15.94
N ALA A 433 -21.17 18.44 -15.60
CA ALA A 433 -21.41 17.59 -14.43
C ALA A 433 -21.42 16.07 -14.77
N TRP A 434 -21.19 15.72 -16.04
CA TRP A 434 -21.38 14.36 -16.59
C TRP A 434 -20.08 13.65 -16.99
N GLY A 435 -18.93 14.10 -16.46
CA GLY A 435 -17.67 13.36 -16.60
C GLY A 435 -17.71 12.00 -15.93
N TYR A 436 -16.82 11.08 -16.33
CA TYR A 436 -16.67 9.74 -15.74
C TYR A 436 -17.89 8.81 -15.93
N CYS A 437 -18.71 9.06 -16.95
CA CYS A 437 -19.90 8.26 -17.26
C CYS A 437 -19.55 6.95 -17.99
N TYR A 438 -18.43 6.93 -18.72
CA TYR A 438 -17.90 5.77 -19.44
C TYR A 438 -16.51 5.36 -18.95
N ASN A 439 -16.19 4.07 -19.04
CA ASN A 439 -14.84 3.54 -18.75
C ASN A 439 -14.27 2.69 -19.90
N ARG A 440 -15.00 2.62 -21.01
CA ARG A 440 -14.67 1.90 -22.25
C ARG A 440 -15.13 2.74 -23.42
N GLU A 441 -14.37 2.70 -24.51
CA GLU A 441 -14.71 3.29 -25.79
C GLU A 441 -16.06 2.75 -26.31
N LEU A 442 -16.90 3.63 -26.85
CA LEU A 442 -18.24 3.28 -27.35
C LEU A 442 -18.20 2.41 -28.61
N ASN A 443 -17.27 2.69 -29.52
CA ASN A 443 -17.16 2.04 -30.83
C ASN A 443 -15.77 1.44 -31.04
N PRO A 444 -15.39 0.41 -30.26
CA PRO A 444 -14.02 -0.04 -30.15
C PRO A 444 -13.47 -0.64 -31.44
N SER A 445 -12.22 -0.29 -31.75
CA SER A 445 -11.37 -1.01 -32.72
C SER A 445 -10.29 -1.83 -32.00
N PRO A 446 -9.53 -2.70 -32.70
CA PRO A 446 -8.48 -3.49 -32.03
C PRO A 446 -7.31 -2.67 -31.50
N TYR A 447 -6.99 -1.52 -32.12
CA TYR A 447 -5.86 -0.64 -31.80
C TYR A 447 -4.55 -1.39 -31.57
N CYS A 448 -4.22 -2.27 -32.52
CA CYS A 448 -2.99 -3.04 -32.53
C CYS A 448 -2.08 -2.50 -33.65
N ALA A 449 -0.98 -1.86 -33.25
CA ALA A 449 0.10 -1.46 -34.15
C ALA A 449 1.26 -2.45 -34.03
N TRP A 450 2.01 -2.65 -35.11
CA TRP A 450 3.25 -3.42 -35.04
C TRP A 450 4.23 -2.70 -34.10
N SER A 451 4.71 -3.42 -33.08
CA SER A 451 5.72 -2.95 -32.14
C SER A 451 6.56 -4.13 -31.68
N PRO A 452 7.89 -4.08 -31.85
CA PRO A 452 8.76 -5.18 -31.40
C PRO A 452 8.83 -5.26 -29.87
N ASN A 453 8.66 -4.13 -29.18
CA ASN A 453 8.74 -4.06 -27.71
C ASN A 453 7.40 -4.35 -27.02
N TYR A 454 6.29 -4.08 -27.72
CA TYR A 454 4.94 -4.22 -27.16
C TYR A 454 4.01 -4.96 -28.14
N PRO A 455 4.32 -6.23 -28.48
CA PRO A 455 3.51 -6.99 -29.43
C PRO A 455 2.09 -7.17 -28.91
N CYS A 456 1.13 -7.15 -29.83
CA CYS A 456 -0.27 -7.38 -29.48
C CYS A 456 -0.46 -8.82 -29.02
N ALA A 457 -1.03 -9.01 -27.83
CA ALA A 457 -1.35 -10.32 -27.31
C ALA A 457 -2.51 -10.95 -28.13
N PRO A 458 -2.45 -12.26 -28.44
CA PRO A 458 -3.50 -12.94 -29.20
C PRO A 458 -4.89 -12.75 -28.57
N GLY A 459 -5.86 -12.35 -29.38
CA GLY A 459 -7.25 -12.15 -28.94
C GLY A 459 -7.50 -10.93 -28.04
N LYS A 460 -6.49 -10.07 -27.83
CA LYS A 460 -6.62 -8.84 -27.03
C LYS A 460 -6.82 -7.61 -27.90
N GLN A 461 -7.52 -6.64 -27.35
CA GLN A 461 -7.85 -5.36 -28.00
C GLN A 461 -7.50 -4.20 -27.07
N TYR A 462 -6.95 -3.13 -27.66
CA TYR A 462 -6.38 -1.99 -26.95
C TYR A 462 -7.13 -0.68 -27.23
N PHE A 463 -8.45 -0.78 -27.38
CA PHE A 463 -9.36 0.37 -27.43
C PHE A 463 -9.32 1.20 -26.13
N GLY A 464 -9.90 2.39 -26.19
CA GLY A 464 -9.92 3.33 -25.07
C GLY A 464 -10.52 2.73 -23.79
N ARG A 465 -9.75 2.75 -22.70
CA ARG A 465 -10.24 2.36 -21.36
C ARG A 465 -9.80 3.35 -20.30
N GLY A 466 -10.59 3.43 -19.23
CA GLY A 466 -10.29 4.24 -18.06
C GLY A 466 -10.41 5.75 -18.30
N PRO A 467 -10.01 6.57 -17.30
CA PRO A 467 -10.25 8.02 -17.31
C PRO A 467 -9.57 8.76 -18.46
N MET A 468 -8.39 8.30 -18.91
CA MET A 468 -7.65 8.92 -20.01
C MET A 468 -7.89 8.22 -21.36
N GLN A 469 -8.87 7.31 -21.43
CA GLN A 469 -9.14 6.48 -22.62
C GLN A 469 -7.84 5.90 -23.23
N LEU A 470 -7.02 5.24 -22.40
CA LEU A 470 -5.73 4.71 -22.83
C LEU A 470 -5.95 3.78 -24.02
N THR A 471 -5.28 4.06 -25.14
CA THR A 471 -5.49 3.41 -26.43
C THR A 471 -4.15 3.01 -27.06
N TRP A 472 -4.13 1.91 -27.82
CA TRP A 472 -2.98 1.28 -28.48
C TRP A 472 -2.10 0.37 -27.61
N ASN A 473 -1.71 -0.78 -28.17
CA ASN A 473 -0.84 -1.78 -27.53
C ASN A 473 0.44 -1.22 -26.93
N TYR A 474 1.13 -0.30 -27.62
CA TYR A 474 2.36 0.30 -27.10
C TYR A 474 2.13 1.19 -25.88
N ASN A 475 0.97 1.82 -25.74
CA ASN A 475 0.62 2.60 -24.55
C ASN A 475 0.25 1.68 -23.38
N TYR A 476 -0.53 0.63 -23.64
CA TYR A 476 -0.83 -0.40 -22.62
C TYR A 476 0.45 -1.06 -22.12
N GLY A 477 1.39 -1.40 -23.00
CA GLY A 477 2.67 -2.00 -22.64
C GLY A 477 3.58 -1.09 -21.80
N GLN A 478 3.73 0.18 -22.20
CA GLN A 478 4.50 1.16 -21.44
C GLN A 478 3.87 1.44 -20.07
N CYS A 479 2.55 1.67 -20.04
CA CYS A 479 1.80 1.90 -18.81
C CYS A 479 1.91 0.71 -17.87
N GLY A 480 1.62 -0.49 -18.36
CA GLY A 480 1.64 -1.72 -17.58
C GLY A 480 3.00 -1.98 -16.95
N ARG A 481 4.07 -1.81 -17.73
CA ARG A 481 5.45 -1.90 -17.23
C ARG A 481 5.71 -0.87 -16.12
N SER A 482 5.26 0.37 -16.28
CA SER A 482 5.50 1.44 -15.30
C SER A 482 4.72 1.26 -14.00
N ILE A 483 3.52 0.69 -14.04
CA ILE A 483 2.66 0.53 -12.85
C ILE A 483 2.74 -0.88 -12.25
N GLY A 484 3.60 -1.75 -12.81
CA GLY A 484 3.80 -3.13 -12.34
C GLY A 484 2.62 -4.08 -12.64
N VAL A 485 1.89 -3.85 -13.74
CA VAL A 485 0.69 -4.64 -14.13
C VAL A 485 0.83 -5.10 -15.59
N ASP A 486 0.58 -6.37 -15.89
CA ASP A 486 0.60 -6.88 -17.27
C ASP A 486 -0.67 -6.48 -18.05
N LEU A 487 -0.68 -5.24 -18.52
CA LEU A 487 -1.75 -4.66 -19.33
C LEU A 487 -1.73 -5.08 -20.80
N LEU A 488 -0.61 -5.66 -21.30
CA LEU A 488 -0.56 -6.18 -22.67
C LEU A 488 -1.40 -7.44 -22.81
N ASN A 489 -1.27 -8.38 -21.86
CA ASN A 489 -2.07 -9.59 -21.86
C ASN A 489 -3.43 -9.42 -21.16
N ASN A 490 -3.56 -8.42 -20.27
CA ASN A 490 -4.77 -8.18 -19.48
C ASN A 490 -5.29 -6.73 -19.60
N PRO A 491 -5.56 -6.21 -20.82
CA PRO A 491 -5.99 -4.83 -21.02
C PRO A 491 -7.33 -4.50 -20.36
N ASP A 492 -8.20 -5.49 -20.15
CA ASP A 492 -9.50 -5.30 -19.50
C ASP A 492 -9.41 -4.85 -18.04
N LEU A 493 -8.25 -5.02 -17.38
CA LEU A 493 -8.01 -4.52 -16.02
C LEU A 493 -8.29 -3.02 -15.90
N LEU A 494 -8.05 -2.22 -16.95
CA LEU A 494 -8.36 -0.79 -16.95
C LEU A 494 -9.85 -0.45 -16.88
N SER A 495 -10.72 -1.45 -17.02
CA SER A 495 -12.17 -1.31 -16.98
C SER A 495 -12.85 -2.23 -15.95
N SER A 496 -12.08 -3.04 -15.22
CA SER A 496 -12.57 -3.93 -14.16
C SER A 496 -11.95 -3.65 -12.79
N ASP A 497 -10.78 -3.00 -12.73
CA ASP A 497 -10.16 -2.53 -11.49
C ASP A 497 -10.05 -1.00 -11.51
N PRO A 498 -10.80 -0.27 -10.66
CA PRO A 498 -10.82 1.19 -10.70
C PRO A 498 -9.50 1.82 -10.25
N THR A 499 -8.74 1.15 -9.37
CA THR A 499 -7.43 1.67 -8.93
C THR A 499 -6.41 1.56 -10.06
N ILE A 500 -6.36 0.42 -10.76
CA ILE A 500 -5.50 0.26 -11.95
C ILE A 500 -5.94 1.23 -13.06
N SER A 501 -7.25 1.42 -13.22
CA SER A 501 -7.83 2.40 -14.16
C SER A 501 -7.30 3.81 -13.90
N PHE A 502 -7.36 4.30 -12.65
CA PHE A 502 -6.79 5.60 -12.28
C PHE A 502 -5.25 5.63 -12.41
N LYS A 503 -4.53 4.56 -12.02
CA LYS A 503 -3.08 4.49 -12.18
C LYS A 503 -2.66 4.67 -13.64
N SER A 504 -3.45 4.16 -14.59
CA SER A 504 -3.16 4.37 -16.02
C SER A 504 -3.30 5.82 -16.47
N ALA A 505 -4.30 6.54 -15.95
CA ALA A 505 -4.50 7.96 -16.24
C ALA A 505 -3.41 8.83 -15.61
N PHE A 506 -3.03 8.54 -14.36
CA PHE A 506 -1.89 9.19 -13.71
C PHE A 506 -0.58 8.92 -14.43
N TRP A 507 -0.33 7.68 -14.85
CA TRP A 507 0.86 7.35 -15.65
C TRP A 507 0.93 8.22 -16.90
N PHE A 508 -0.16 8.35 -17.66
CA PHE A 508 -0.16 9.19 -18.86
C PHE A 508 0.10 10.66 -18.51
N TRP A 509 -0.55 11.17 -17.46
CA TRP A 509 -0.40 12.55 -17.01
C TRP A 509 1.03 12.90 -16.59
N MET A 510 1.70 11.98 -15.90
CA MET A 510 3.02 12.17 -15.30
C MET A 510 4.18 11.80 -16.23
N THR A 511 3.94 11.09 -17.34
CA THR A 511 5.00 10.54 -18.19
C THR A 511 5.23 11.39 -19.44
N PRO A 512 6.42 12.00 -19.62
CA PRO A 512 6.75 12.65 -20.88
C PRO A 512 6.94 11.61 -21.99
N GLN A 513 6.46 11.94 -23.19
CA GLN A 513 6.62 11.12 -24.39
C GLN A 513 7.17 11.99 -25.52
N SER A 514 8.50 12.08 -25.61
CA SER A 514 9.20 12.97 -26.54
C SER A 514 8.59 12.91 -27.96
N PRO A 515 8.27 14.06 -28.58
CA PRO A 515 8.61 15.42 -28.16
C PRO A 515 7.66 16.06 -27.13
N LYS A 516 6.63 15.35 -26.65
CA LYS A 516 5.66 15.88 -25.69
C LYS A 516 6.25 15.91 -24.28
N PRO A 517 6.16 17.02 -23.54
CA PRO A 517 6.41 17.02 -22.10
C PRO A 517 5.30 16.25 -21.36
N SER A 518 5.46 16.04 -20.06
CA SER A 518 4.36 15.52 -19.24
C SER A 518 3.29 16.61 -19.05
N CYS A 519 2.03 16.20 -18.83
CA CYS A 519 0.97 17.14 -18.50
C CYS A 519 1.23 17.79 -17.13
N HIS A 520 1.80 17.00 -16.19
CA HIS A 520 2.26 17.47 -14.89
C HIS A 520 3.19 18.69 -15.02
N ASP A 521 4.31 18.54 -15.75
CA ASP A 521 5.33 19.59 -15.87
C ASP A 521 4.77 20.88 -16.47
N VAL A 522 3.79 20.77 -17.37
CA VAL A 522 3.09 21.94 -17.92
C VAL A 522 2.30 22.67 -16.83
N VAL A 523 1.47 21.96 -16.04
CA VAL A 523 0.62 22.62 -15.03
C VAL A 523 1.43 23.21 -13.90
N VAL A 524 2.49 22.51 -13.46
CA VAL A 524 3.32 22.96 -12.34
C VAL A 524 4.36 24.02 -12.76
N GLY A 525 4.42 24.36 -14.04
CA GLY A 525 5.34 25.37 -14.57
C GLY A 525 6.79 24.90 -14.69
N ALA A 526 7.04 23.59 -14.69
CA ALA A 526 8.36 22.99 -14.85
C ALA A 526 8.77 22.86 -16.34
N TRP A 527 7.80 22.86 -17.26
CA TRP A 527 8.09 22.84 -18.69
C TRP A 527 8.35 24.25 -19.25
N SER A 528 9.50 24.43 -19.90
CA SER A 528 9.85 25.64 -20.64
C SER A 528 9.76 25.37 -22.15
N PRO A 529 8.94 26.12 -22.92
CA PRO A 529 8.80 25.92 -24.36
C PRO A 529 10.13 26.13 -25.11
N SER A 530 10.51 25.15 -25.93
CA SER A 530 11.65 25.30 -26.84
C SER A 530 11.36 26.35 -27.91
N GLY A 531 12.38 26.79 -28.67
CA GLY A 531 12.17 27.65 -29.84
C GLY A 531 11.19 27.04 -30.85
N SER A 532 11.19 25.71 -30.99
CA SER A 532 10.24 24.99 -31.87
C SER A 532 8.81 24.98 -31.34
N ASP A 533 8.63 25.02 -30.01
CA ASP A 533 7.32 25.13 -29.38
C ASP A 533 6.75 26.53 -29.54
N GLN A 534 7.58 27.56 -29.30
CA GLN A 534 7.20 28.95 -29.50
C GLN A 534 6.78 29.23 -30.95
N ALA A 535 7.57 28.75 -31.93
CA ALA A 535 7.23 28.87 -33.35
C ALA A 535 5.95 28.11 -33.74
N ALA A 536 5.60 27.07 -32.98
CA ALA A 536 4.37 26.30 -33.13
C ALA A 536 3.18 26.86 -32.34
N GLY A 537 3.35 28.00 -31.65
CA GLY A 537 2.32 28.59 -30.78
C GLY A 537 2.07 27.82 -29.48
N ARG A 538 2.88 26.79 -29.17
CA ARG A 538 2.75 25.99 -27.95
C ARG A 538 3.34 26.74 -26.77
N VAL A 539 2.46 27.28 -25.93
CA VAL A 539 2.79 28.08 -24.74
C VAL A 539 2.23 27.42 -23.48
N PRO A 540 2.80 27.67 -22.28
CA PRO A 540 2.34 27.05 -21.05
C PRO A 540 0.88 27.40 -20.75
N GLY A 541 0.07 26.39 -20.44
CA GLY A 541 -1.36 26.53 -20.15
C GLY A 541 -2.16 25.27 -20.45
N TYR A 542 -3.46 25.32 -20.18
CA TYR A 542 -4.34 24.15 -20.34
C TYR A 542 -4.45 23.68 -21.80
N GLY A 543 -4.31 24.60 -22.76
CA GLY A 543 -4.36 24.28 -24.18
C GLY A 543 -3.25 23.35 -24.65
N VAL A 544 -2.00 23.52 -24.18
CA VAL A 544 -0.92 22.61 -24.58
C VAL A 544 -1.10 21.22 -23.96
N ILE A 545 -1.81 21.09 -22.84
CA ILE A 545 -2.20 19.79 -22.26
C ILE A 545 -3.18 19.07 -23.19
N THR A 546 -4.18 19.78 -23.72
CA THR A 546 -5.07 19.25 -24.77
C THR A 546 -4.27 18.82 -26.00
N ASN A 547 -3.25 19.59 -26.38
CA ASN A 547 -2.35 19.25 -27.49
C ASN A 547 -1.54 17.96 -27.22
N ILE A 548 -1.05 17.78 -25.99
CA ILE A 548 -0.35 16.54 -25.56
C ILE A 548 -1.28 15.33 -25.69
N ILE A 549 -2.52 15.45 -25.19
CA ILE A 549 -3.50 14.36 -25.13
C ILE A 549 -3.99 13.99 -26.53
N ASN A 550 -4.52 14.95 -27.29
CA ASN A 550 -5.16 14.66 -28.58
C ASN A 550 -4.96 15.75 -29.65
N GLY A 551 -3.82 16.46 -29.61
CA GLY A 551 -3.59 17.61 -30.47
C GLY A 551 -3.66 17.32 -31.96
N GLY A 552 -3.27 16.13 -32.40
CA GLY A 552 -3.34 15.73 -33.82
C GLY A 552 -4.77 15.73 -34.38
N LEU A 553 -5.78 15.60 -33.53
CA LEU A 553 -7.19 15.64 -33.91
C LEU A 553 -7.89 16.93 -33.51
N GLU A 554 -7.39 17.68 -32.52
CA GLU A 554 -8.13 18.77 -31.88
C GLU A 554 -7.50 20.17 -32.03
N CYS A 555 -6.19 20.27 -32.26
CA CYS A 555 -5.47 21.54 -32.21
C CYS A 555 -5.04 22.07 -33.59
N GLY A 556 -4.79 23.38 -33.68
CA GLY A 556 -4.20 24.02 -34.87
C GLY A 556 -5.14 24.21 -36.06
N LYS A 557 -6.45 24.16 -35.82
CA LYS A 557 -7.51 24.23 -36.85
C LYS A 557 -8.62 25.22 -36.50
N GLY A 558 -8.33 26.20 -35.64
CA GLY A 558 -9.31 27.15 -35.13
C GLY A 558 -10.18 26.54 -34.02
N TRP A 559 -11.34 27.15 -33.77
CA TRP A 559 -12.29 26.72 -32.75
C TRP A 559 -12.73 25.27 -32.95
N ASP A 560 -12.76 24.49 -31.87
CA ASP A 560 -13.16 23.09 -31.88
C ASP A 560 -14.01 22.77 -30.65
N ALA A 561 -15.16 22.12 -30.87
CA ALA A 561 -16.13 21.84 -29.81
C ALA A 561 -15.59 20.89 -28.72
N LYS A 562 -14.66 19.98 -29.05
CA LYS A 562 -14.04 19.08 -28.07
C LYS A 562 -13.09 19.84 -27.16
N VAL A 563 -12.32 20.76 -27.73
CA VAL A 563 -11.45 21.66 -26.97
C VAL A 563 -12.28 22.55 -26.03
N GLU A 564 -13.40 23.11 -26.49
CA GLU A 564 -14.32 23.85 -25.62
C GLU A 564 -14.88 22.98 -24.49
N ASP A 565 -15.21 21.72 -24.77
CA ASP A 565 -15.70 20.82 -23.74
C ASP A 565 -14.66 20.56 -22.64
N ARG A 566 -13.40 20.28 -23.03
CA ARG A 566 -12.27 20.17 -22.09
C ARG A 566 -12.11 21.43 -21.24
N ILE A 567 -12.23 22.61 -21.85
CA ILE A 567 -12.13 23.92 -21.17
C ILE A 567 -13.30 24.12 -20.21
N GLY A 568 -14.51 23.71 -20.59
CA GLY A 568 -15.71 23.85 -19.77
C GLY A 568 -15.65 23.05 -18.47
N PHE A 569 -15.25 21.78 -18.55
CA PHE A 569 -14.96 20.97 -17.34
C PHE A 569 -13.88 21.63 -16.47
N TYR A 570 -12.80 22.12 -17.08
CA TYR A 570 -11.70 22.74 -16.36
C TYR A 570 -12.11 23.99 -15.59
N LYS A 571 -12.87 24.89 -16.23
CA LYS A 571 -13.42 26.09 -15.58
C LYS A 571 -14.31 25.71 -14.40
N ARG A 572 -15.25 24.76 -14.59
CA ARG A 572 -16.13 24.29 -13.52
C ARG A 572 -15.33 23.75 -12.32
N TYR A 573 -14.33 22.93 -12.56
CA TYR A 573 -13.53 22.34 -11.47
C TYR A 573 -12.62 23.35 -10.78
N CYS A 574 -12.04 24.30 -11.53
CA CYS A 574 -11.31 25.43 -10.95
C CYS A 574 -12.19 26.29 -10.05
N ASP A 575 -13.41 26.61 -10.48
CA ASP A 575 -14.39 27.37 -9.69
C ASP A 575 -14.73 26.65 -8.37
N MET A 576 -14.95 25.33 -8.43
CA MET A 576 -15.22 24.51 -7.26
C MET A 576 -14.05 24.43 -6.27
N LEU A 577 -12.81 24.52 -6.75
CA LEU A 577 -11.60 24.53 -5.90
C LEU A 577 -11.17 25.93 -5.45
N GLY A 578 -11.81 26.98 -5.98
CA GLY A 578 -11.50 28.37 -5.67
C GLY A 578 -10.16 28.81 -6.24
N VAL A 579 -9.81 28.41 -7.47
CA VAL A 579 -8.56 28.79 -8.14
C VAL A 579 -8.81 29.37 -9.54
N GLY A 580 -7.97 30.30 -9.96
CA GLY A 580 -8.01 30.84 -11.32
C GLY A 580 -7.56 29.83 -12.38
N TYR A 581 -8.12 29.96 -13.58
CA TYR A 581 -7.90 29.06 -14.72
C TYR A 581 -6.49 29.15 -15.31
N GLY A 582 -5.83 30.30 -15.13
CA GLY A 582 -4.63 30.66 -15.89
C GLY A 582 -4.97 31.14 -17.30
N ASN A 583 -3.94 31.26 -18.14
CA ASN A 583 -4.05 31.71 -19.52
C ASN A 583 -3.89 30.53 -20.50
N ASN A 584 -4.00 30.81 -21.80
CA ASN A 584 -3.73 29.85 -22.88
C ASN A 584 -4.54 28.55 -22.73
N LEU A 585 -5.87 28.71 -22.56
CA LEU A 585 -6.77 27.60 -22.26
C LEU A 585 -7.04 26.71 -23.47
N ASP A 586 -6.96 27.27 -24.68
CA ASP A 586 -7.19 26.56 -25.93
C ASP A 586 -5.90 26.22 -26.67
N CYS A 587 -6.05 25.33 -27.65
CA CYS A 587 -4.99 25.00 -28.60
C CYS A 587 -5.38 25.31 -30.05
N TYR A 588 -6.31 26.26 -30.27
CA TYR A 588 -6.90 26.53 -31.59
C TYR A 588 -5.86 26.85 -32.65
N ASN A 589 -4.81 27.58 -32.24
CA ASN A 589 -3.73 28.02 -33.11
C ASN A 589 -2.39 27.33 -32.80
N GLN A 590 -2.39 26.29 -31.96
CA GLN A 590 -1.18 25.54 -31.65
C GLN A 590 -0.96 24.43 -32.68
N ARG A 591 0.22 24.35 -33.29
CA ARG A 591 0.55 23.21 -34.15
C ARG A 591 0.63 21.93 -33.30
N PRO A 592 -0.02 20.83 -33.71
CA PRO A 592 0.05 19.57 -32.97
C PRO A 592 1.48 19.07 -32.77
N PHE A 593 1.75 18.47 -31.60
CA PHE A 593 2.97 17.68 -31.44
C PHE A 593 2.98 16.53 -32.46
N GLY A 594 4.07 16.37 -33.21
CA GLY A 594 4.24 15.30 -34.20
C GLY A 594 3.92 15.67 -35.66
N ASN A 595 3.38 16.87 -35.94
CA ASN A 595 3.10 17.32 -37.33
C ASN A 595 4.19 18.20 -37.95
N GLY A 596 5.40 18.24 -37.35
CA GLY A 596 6.57 18.95 -37.88
C GLY A 596 7.37 18.06 -38.82
N VAL A 597 7.23 18.29 -40.12
CA VAL A 597 8.11 17.87 -41.24
C VAL A 597 9.42 17.18 -40.76
N LEU A 598 9.44 15.85 -40.79
CA LEU A 598 10.68 15.09 -40.92
C LEU A 598 11.10 15.17 -42.39
N VAL A 599 11.87 16.21 -42.73
CA VAL A 599 12.76 16.16 -43.89
C VAL A 599 13.92 15.27 -43.46
N ASP A 600 14.18 14.24 -44.26
CA ASP A 600 15.42 13.46 -44.36
C ASP A 600 16.05 12.94 -43.07
N SER A 601 15.98 11.61 -42.87
CA SER A 601 17.14 10.71 -42.96
C SER A 601 16.83 9.36 -42.30
N MET A 602 16.76 8.33 -43.17
CA MET A 602 17.14 6.91 -42.96
C MET A 602 16.59 6.14 -41.76
#